data_AF-A0A1S3DG62-F1
#
_entry.id   AF-A0A1S3DG62-F1
#
_cell.length_a   1.000
_cell.length_b   1.000
_cell.length_c   1.000
_cell.angle_alpha   90.00
_cell.angle_beta   90.00
_cell.angle_gamma   90.00
#
_symmetry.space_group_name_H-M   'P 1'
#
loop_
_entity.id
_entity.type
_entity.pdbx_description
1 polymer ?
#
loop_
_entity_poly.entity_id
_entity_poly.type
_entity_poly.pdbx_seq_one_letter_code
_entity_poly.pdbx_strand_id
1 'polypeptide(L)'
;MFTFNEYKKLIPGVLFDPAELRDVPASMSSFRRCNYPQLNIDGQSYIALSCGRYSSFNDIPTIWWQLTTVLMGVGCAVSLYVAVRAVFSLCMAYVLDTSSVKTLGLWQFVAACCISTGGALFPLGWNHLEVQELCGYLSRPFDMGKY
;
A
#
# COMPACT_ATOMS: atom_id res chain seq x y z
N MET A 1 -3.74 16.47 35.93
CA MET A 1 -4.78 16.85 34.96
C MET A 1 -4.26 18.06 34.21
N PHE A 2 -3.43 17.83 33.18
CA PHE A 2 -2.85 18.90 32.37
C PHE A 2 -3.66 19.04 31.09
N THR A 3 -4.14 20.26 30.90
CA THR A 3 -5.14 20.68 29.93
C THR A 3 -4.59 20.70 28.51
N PHE A 4 -5.50 20.45 27.58
CA PHE A 4 -5.44 20.32 26.12
C PHE A 4 -4.71 21.45 25.32
N ASN A 5 -4.03 22.38 25.98
CA ASN A 5 -3.64 23.68 25.40
C ASN A 5 -2.25 23.71 24.74
N GLU A 6 -1.43 22.67 24.91
CA GLU A 6 -0.05 22.62 24.38
C GLU A 6 0.08 21.94 23.00
N TYR A 7 -1.00 21.37 22.44
CA TYR A 7 -0.99 20.74 21.11
C TYR A 7 -0.86 21.74 19.94
N LYS A 8 -0.90 23.05 20.21
CA LYS A 8 -0.86 24.11 19.18
C LYS A 8 0.52 24.37 18.56
N LYS A 9 1.58 23.64 18.94
CA LYS A 9 2.96 24.12 18.69
C LYS A 9 3.84 23.37 17.70
N LEU A 10 3.28 22.60 16.74
CA LEU A 10 4.13 21.86 15.78
C LEU A 10 3.92 22.11 14.28
N ILE A 11 3.13 23.10 13.86
CA ILE A 11 3.25 23.72 12.52
C ILE A 11 2.96 25.23 12.65
N PRO A 12 3.88 26.14 12.27
CA PRO A 12 3.58 27.57 12.28
C PRO A 12 2.54 27.86 11.20
N GLY A 13 1.29 28.12 11.61
CA GLY A 13 0.29 28.77 10.76
C GLY A 13 -1.01 28.01 10.46
N VAL A 14 -1.22 26.80 10.96
CA VAL A 14 -2.51 26.11 10.77
C VAL A 14 -3.05 25.57 12.09
N LEU A 15 -4.10 26.23 12.57
CA LEU A 15 -4.80 25.93 13.82
C LEU A 15 -5.89 24.89 13.52
N PHE A 16 -5.54 23.63 13.34
CA PHE A 16 -6.55 22.58 13.18
C PHE A 16 -7.23 22.32 14.53
N ASP A 17 -8.57 22.34 14.53
CA ASP A 17 -9.39 21.96 15.67
C ASP A 17 -9.16 20.46 15.96
N PRO A 18 -9.01 20.02 17.23
CA PRO A 18 -8.87 18.60 17.56
C PRO A 18 -10.03 17.72 17.07
N ALA A 19 -11.21 18.30 16.84
CA ALA A 19 -12.32 17.60 16.18
C ALA A 19 -12.05 17.34 14.68
N GLU A 20 -11.33 18.24 14.00
CA GLU A 20 -11.02 18.14 12.58
C GLU A 20 -9.91 17.11 12.32
N LEU A 21 -8.96 16.95 13.25
CA LEU A 21 -7.92 15.89 13.18
C LEU A 21 -8.50 14.47 13.25
N ARG A 22 -9.68 14.31 13.87
CA ARG A 22 -10.38 13.02 13.99
C ARG A 22 -10.99 12.57 12.65
N ASP A 23 -11.34 13.51 11.78
CA ASP A 23 -12.00 13.26 10.50
C ASP A 23 -11.02 13.26 9.31
N VAL A 24 -9.71 13.39 9.55
CA VAL A 24 -8.72 13.31 8.46
C VAL A 24 -8.63 11.87 7.97
N PRO A 25 -8.94 11.59 6.69
CA PRO A 25 -8.90 10.23 6.17
C PRO A 25 -7.45 9.72 6.15
N ALA A 26 -7.20 8.66 6.91
CA ALA A 26 -5.96 7.89 6.83
C ALA A 26 -6.02 6.95 5.63
N SER A 27 -4.92 6.87 4.88
CA SER A 27 -4.81 5.93 3.77
C SER A 27 -3.52 5.12 3.88
N MET A 28 -3.71 3.80 3.91
CA MET A 28 -2.65 2.81 4.02
C MET A 28 -2.56 2.04 2.70
N SER A 29 -1.38 2.01 2.12
CA SER A 29 -1.05 1.22 0.93
C SER A 29 0.21 0.40 1.19
N SER A 30 0.45 -0.61 0.36
CA SER A 30 1.62 -1.48 0.48
C SER A 30 2.95 -0.75 0.18
N PHE A 31 2.89 0.40 -0.49
CA PHE A 31 4.05 1.21 -0.86
C PHE A 31 4.13 2.57 -0.15
N ARG A 32 2.99 3.10 0.30
CA ARG A 32 2.87 4.47 0.82
C ARG A 32 1.84 4.50 1.94
N ARG A 33 2.05 5.38 2.92
CA ARG A 33 1.10 5.68 3.99
C ARG A 33 0.91 7.19 4.11
N CYS A 34 -0.32 7.61 4.40
CA CYS A 34 -0.69 9.00 4.59
C CYS A 34 -1.51 9.15 5.86
N ASN A 35 -1.26 10.24 6.60
CA ASN A 35 -2.00 10.58 7.82
C ASN A 35 -1.94 9.43 8.85
N TYR A 36 -0.72 9.02 9.21
CA TYR A 36 -0.45 7.85 10.05
C TYR A 36 0.11 8.25 11.42
N PRO A 37 -0.12 7.46 12.49
CA PRO A 37 0.38 7.78 13.81
C PRO A 37 1.91 7.63 13.87
N GLN A 38 2.56 8.59 14.49
CA GLN A 38 4.00 8.58 14.79
C GLN A 38 4.22 8.75 16.29
N LEU A 39 5.19 8.01 16.83
CA LEU A 39 5.59 8.13 18.23
C LEU A 39 6.64 9.25 18.34
N ASN A 40 6.35 10.24 19.17
CA ASN A 40 7.34 11.26 19.52
C ASN A 40 8.36 10.71 20.55
N ILE A 41 9.48 11.40 20.72
CA ILE A 41 10.56 11.06 21.68
C ILE A 41 10.02 10.99 23.12
N ASP A 42 8.96 11.75 23.42
CA ASP A 42 8.27 11.78 24.72
C ASP A 42 7.21 10.66 24.89
N GLY A 43 7.10 9.73 23.93
CA GLY A 43 6.13 8.64 23.93
C GLY A 43 4.69 9.05 23.61
N GLN A 44 4.46 10.31 23.22
CA GLN A 44 3.15 10.80 22.78
C GLN A 44 2.93 10.48 21.30
N SER A 45 1.77 9.90 20.96
CA SER A 45 1.36 9.63 19.58
C SER A 45 0.77 10.87 18.94
N TYR A 46 1.30 11.32 17.81
CA TYR A 46 0.71 12.39 16.99
C TYR A 46 0.41 11.89 15.58
N ILE A 47 -0.61 12.46 14.93
CA ILE A 47 -0.96 12.13 13.54
C ILE A 47 -0.04 12.94 12.62
N ALA A 48 0.81 12.26 11.86
CA ALA A 48 1.64 12.90 10.86
C ALA A 48 0.80 13.17 9.60
N LEU A 49 0.37 14.42 9.41
CA LEU A 49 -0.38 14.92 8.22
C LEU A 49 0.51 15.00 6.97
N SER A 50 1.10 13.88 6.60
CA SER A 50 2.04 13.77 5.50
C SER A 50 1.99 12.38 4.89
N CYS A 51 2.29 12.31 3.61
CA CYS A 51 2.33 11.05 2.88
C CYS A 51 3.78 10.57 2.70
N GLY A 52 4.17 9.55 3.44
CA GLY A 52 5.52 8.95 3.42
C GLY A 52 5.58 7.66 2.61
N ARG A 53 6.73 7.42 1.97
CA ARG A 53 7.09 6.09 1.43
C ARG A 53 7.84 5.32 2.52
N TYR A 54 7.66 4.01 2.59
CA TYR A 54 8.49 3.16 3.44
C TYR A 54 9.97 3.33 3.04
N SER A 55 10.86 3.51 4.02
CA SER A 55 12.29 3.75 3.75
C SER A 55 12.96 2.47 3.23
N SER A 56 12.60 1.34 3.84
CA SER A 56 13.06 0.00 3.50
C SER A 56 11.89 -0.96 3.33
N PHE A 57 12.12 -2.11 2.67
CA PHE A 57 11.12 -3.17 2.50
C PHE A 57 10.66 -3.76 3.84
N ASN A 58 11.58 -3.83 4.81
CA ASN A 58 11.29 -4.32 6.16
C ASN A 58 10.45 -3.33 6.99
N ASP A 59 10.30 -2.08 6.56
CA ASP A 59 9.47 -1.08 7.26
C ASP A 59 7.98 -1.24 6.91
N ILE A 60 7.66 -2.12 5.95
CA ILE A 60 6.28 -2.46 5.61
C ILE A 60 5.73 -3.29 6.79
N PRO A 61 4.65 -2.85 7.45
CA PRO A 61 4.25 -3.35 8.78
C PRO A 61 3.80 -4.82 8.78
N THR A 62 3.32 -5.35 7.65
CA THR A 62 2.87 -6.74 7.56
C THR A 62 3.54 -7.50 6.45
N ILE A 63 3.80 -8.78 6.72
CA ILE A 63 4.26 -9.75 5.72
C ILE A 63 3.29 -9.88 4.55
N TRP A 64 1.98 -9.72 4.80
CA TRP A 64 0.95 -9.76 3.75
C TRP A 64 1.12 -8.62 2.76
N TRP A 65 1.40 -7.41 3.22
CA TRP A 65 1.65 -6.26 2.34
C TRP A 65 2.99 -6.36 1.62
N GLN A 66 4.01 -6.93 2.28
CA GLN A 66 5.28 -7.26 1.64
C GLN A 66 5.06 -8.24 0.47
N LEU A 67 4.30 -9.32 0.69
CA LEU A 67 3.95 -10.29 -0.35
C LEU A 67 3.10 -9.67 -1.47
N THR A 68 2.09 -8.85 -1.14
CA THR A 68 1.31 -8.10 -2.14
C THR A 68 2.22 -7.23 -3.01
N THR A 69 3.17 -6.50 -2.41
CA THR A 69 4.12 -5.67 -3.13
C THR A 69 4.98 -6.49 -4.10
N VAL A 70 5.51 -7.63 -3.65
CA VAL A 70 6.33 -8.52 -4.50
C VAL A 70 5.50 -9.10 -5.64
N LEU A 71 4.30 -9.62 -5.35
CA LEU A 71 3.42 -10.22 -6.36
C LEU A 71 2.97 -9.21 -7.41
N MET A 72 2.60 -8.01 -7.00
CA MET A 72 2.27 -6.91 -7.91
C MET A 72 3.48 -6.51 -8.76
N GLY A 73 4.66 -6.39 -8.16
CA GLY A 73 5.90 -6.09 -8.88
C GLY A 73 6.22 -7.13 -9.95
N VAL A 74 6.15 -8.42 -9.60
CA VAL A 74 6.37 -9.54 -10.53
C VAL A 74 5.33 -9.53 -11.64
N GLY A 75 4.04 -9.40 -11.32
CA GLY A 75 2.97 -9.35 -12.31
C GLY A 75 3.11 -8.20 -13.30
N CYS A 76 3.50 -7.01 -12.82
CA CYS A 76 3.79 -5.86 -13.67
C CYS A 76 5.01 -6.10 -14.57
N ALA A 77 6.10 -6.67 -14.04
CA ALA A 77 7.29 -6.97 -14.83
C ALA A 77 7.03 -8.00 -15.94
N VAL A 78 6.25 -9.05 -15.65
CA VAL A 78 5.86 -10.05 -16.64
C VAL A 78 4.94 -9.44 -17.70
N SER A 79 3.96 -8.61 -17.30
CA SER A 79 3.08 -7.91 -18.24
C SER A 79 3.87 -6.96 -19.15
N LEU A 80 4.86 -6.26 -18.61
CA LEU A 80 5.75 -5.40 -19.39
C LEU A 80 6.57 -6.21 -20.39
N TYR A 81 7.10 -7.37 -19.99
CA TYR A 81 7.80 -8.27 -20.90
C TYR A 81 6.91 -8.71 -22.06
N VAL A 82 5.67 -9.11 -21.79
CA VAL A 82 4.69 -9.49 -22.82
C VAL A 82 4.39 -8.29 -23.74
N ALA A 83 4.20 -7.09 -23.19
CA ALA A 83 3.94 -5.87 -23.95
C ALA A 83 5.12 -5.52 -24.88
N VAL A 84 6.36 -5.60 -24.37
CA VAL A 84 7.57 -5.38 -25.16
C VAL A 84 7.67 -6.38 -26.31
N ARG A 85 7.40 -7.66 -26.06
CA ARG A 85 7.37 -8.70 -27.11
C ARG A 85 6.28 -8.43 -28.16
N ALA A 86 5.11 -7.95 -27.74
CA ALA A 86 4.04 -7.54 -28.65
C ALA A 86 4.47 -6.35 -29.53
N VAL A 87 5.16 -5.34 -28.98
CA VAL A 87 5.68 -4.22 -29.76
C VAL A 87 6.73 -4.68 -30.76
N PHE A 88 7.68 -5.54 -30.36
CA PHE A 88 8.68 -6.09 -31.28
C PHE A 88 8.05 -6.88 -32.45
N SER A 89 6.89 -7.51 -32.24
CA SER A 89 6.19 -8.24 -33.29
C SER A 89 5.67 -7.35 -34.42
N LEU A 90 5.34 -6.10 -34.11
CA LEU A 90 4.89 -5.12 -35.10
C LEU A 90 6.04 -4.74 -36.04
N CYS A 91 7.28 -4.72 -35.54
CA CYS A 91 8.46 -4.34 -36.31
C CYS A 91 9.12 -5.51 -37.03
N MET A 92 9.00 -6.74 -36.49
CA MET A 92 9.64 -7.94 -37.02
C MET A 92 8.62 -9.08 -37.09
N ALA A 93 7.91 -9.19 -38.22
CA ALA A 93 6.84 -10.17 -38.43
C ALA A 93 7.28 -11.65 -38.27
N TYR A 94 8.60 -11.92 -38.30
CA TYR A 94 9.16 -13.26 -38.14
C TYR A 94 9.33 -13.70 -36.67
N VAL A 95 9.15 -12.80 -35.68
CA VAL A 95 9.45 -13.09 -34.27
C VAL A 95 8.31 -13.83 -33.55
N LEU A 96 7.08 -13.77 -34.07
CA LEU A 96 5.91 -14.45 -33.50
C LEU A 96 5.44 -15.62 -34.36
N ASP A 97 5.92 -16.81 -34.00
CA ASP A 97 5.30 -18.07 -34.40
C ASP A 97 4.13 -18.44 -33.44
N THR A 98 3.27 -19.35 -33.88
CA THR A 98 2.18 -19.97 -33.11
C THR A 98 2.65 -20.47 -31.74
N SER A 99 3.87 -21.02 -31.65
CA SER A 99 4.47 -21.44 -30.37
C SER A 99 4.81 -20.26 -29.44
N SER A 100 5.35 -19.17 -30.01
CA SER A 100 5.67 -17.94 -29.27
C SER A 100 4.42 -17.26 -28.71
N VAL A 101 3.33 -17.21 -29.48
CA VAL A 101 2.05 -16.62 -29.03
C VAL A 101 1.45 -17.41 -27.87
N LYS A 102 1.47 -18.74 -27.94
CA LYS A 102 1.03 -19.61 -26.82
C LYS A 102 1.86 -19.35 -25.56
N THR A 103 3.17 -19.22 -25.71
CA THR A 103 4.09 -18.94 -24.59
C THR A 103 3.82 -17.57 -23.98
N LEU A 104 3.59 -16.53 -24.79
CA LEU A 104 3.24 -15.19 -24.30
C LEU A 104 1.89 -15.18 -23.56
N GLY A 105 0.90 -15.91 -24.06
CA GLY A 105 -0.38 -16.10 -23.38
C GLY A 105 -0.22 -16.74 -22.00
N LEU A 106 0.65 -17.75 -21.88
CA LEU A 106 0.97 -18.37 -20.59
C LEU A 106 1.63 -17.38 -19.63
N TRP A 107 2.59 -16.58 -20.09
CA TRP A 107 3.20 -15.52 -19.26
C TRP A 107 2.18 -14.48 -18.81
N GLN A 108 1.27 -14.06 -19.69
CA GLN A 108 0.22 -13.11 -19.31
C GLN A 108 -0.76 -13.71 -18.30
N PHE A 109 -1.07 -15.01 -18.42
CA PHE A 109 -1.87 -15.73 -17.44
C PHE A 109 -1.17 -15.79 -16.06
N VAL A 110 0.13 -16.09 -16.03
CA VAL A 110 0.93 -16.05 -14.79
C VAL A 110 0.91 -14.64 -14.18
N ALA A 111 1.06 -13.59 -15.01
CA ALA A 111 0.98 -12.21 -14.55
C ALA A 111 -0.36 -11.89 -13.89
N ALA A 112 -1.46 -12.33 -14.50
CA ALA A 112 -2.80 -12.18 -13.97
C ALA A 112 -2.96 -12.89 -12.62
N CYS A 113 -2.50 -14.15 -12.51
CA CYS A 113 -2.51 -14.88 -11.24
C CYS A 113 -1.74 -14.13 -10.15
N CYS A 114 -0.53 -13.63 -10.42
CA CYS A 114 0.26 -12.87 -9.45
C CYS A 114 -0.48 -11.61 -8.97
N ILE A 115 -1.03 -10.81 -9.89
CA ILE A 115 -1.76 -9.58 -9.55
C ILE A 115 -3.03 -9.90 -8.75
N SER A 116 -3.81 -10.89 -9.18
CA SER A 116 -5.03 -11.32 -8.47
C SER A 116 -4.73 -11.81 -7.06
N THR A 117 -3.69 -12.66 -6.89
CA THR A 117 -3.28 -13.13 -5.57
C THR A 117 -2.77 -11.99 -4.70
N GLY A 118 -1.96 -11.07 -5.25
CA GLY A 118 -1.49 -9.90 -4.51
C GLY A 118 -2.64 -9.05 -3.97
N GLY A 119 -3.69 -8.84 -4.78
CA GLY A 119 -4.89 -8.11 -4.38
C GLY A 119 -5.70 -8.83 -3.31
N ALA A 120 -5.83 -10.16 -3.42
CA ALA A 120 -6.54 -10.98 -2.45
C ALA A 120 -5.82 -11.08 -1.08
N LEU A 121 -4.49 -11.01 -1.07
CA LEU A 121 -3.69 -11.03 0.17
C LEU A 121 -3.69 -9.69 0.90
N PHE A 122 -3.95 -8.57 0.21
CA PHE A 122 -3.83 -7.24 0.80
C PHE A 122 -4.71 -7.03 2.05
N PRO A 123 -6.00 -7.44 2.07
CA PRO A 123 -6.86 -7.27 3.24
C PRO A 123 -6.44 -8.14 4.44
N LEU A 124 -5.62 -9.19 4.25
CA LEU A 124 -5.12 -10.01 5.36
C LEU A 124 -4.19 -9.21 6.29
N GLY A 125 -3.58 -8.13 5.80
CA GLY A 125 -2.73 -7.24 6.59
C GLY A 125 -3.47 -6.29 7.53
N TRP A 126 -4.81 -6.25 7.51
CA TRP A 126 -5.59 -5.28 8.31
C TRP A 126 -5.68 -5.61 9.81
N ASN A 127 -5.23 -6.80 10.23
CA ASN A 127 -5.18 -7.20 11.63
C ASN A 127 -3.89 -6.75 12.36
N HIS A 128 -3.20 -5.74 11.83
CA HIS A 128 -1.97 -5.22 12.43
C HIS A 128 -2.27 -4.03 13.34
N LEU A 129 -1.44 -3.83 14.38
CA LEU A 129 -1.62 -2.77 15.37
C LEU A 129 -1.74 -1.38 14.74
N GLU A 130 -0.88 -1.07 13.76
CA GLU A 130 -0.90 0.22 13.03
C GLU A 130 -2.24 0.46 12.28
N VAL A 131 -2.93 -0.61 11.84
CA VAL A 131 -4.27 -0.50 11.20
C VAL A 131 -5.36 -0.42 12.26
N GLN A 132 -5.23 -1.17 13.36
CA GLN A 132 -6.18 -1.11 14.48
C GLN A 132 -6.19 0.24 15.19
N GLU A 133 -5.05 0.93 15.25
CA GLU A 133 -4.96 2.31 15.76
C GLU A 133 -5.70 3.32 14.86
N LEU A 134 -5.75 3.03 13.55
CA LEU A 134 -6.34 3.89 12.53
C LEU A 134 -7.76 3.55 12.13
N CYS A 135 -8.24 2.34 12.39
CA CYS A 135 -9.57 1.88 11.98
C CYS A 135 -10.36 1.26 13.14
N GLY A 136 -9.76 1.25 14.34
CA GLY A 136 -10.34 0.69 15.56
C GLY A 136 -9.82 -0.72 15.86
N TYR A 137 -9.80 -1.08 17.15
CA TYR A 137 -9.32 -2.39 17.66
C TYR A 137 -10.07 -3.60 17.07
N LEU A 138 -11.25 -3.37 16.47
CA LEU A 138 -12.04 -4.40 15.79
C LEU A 138 -11.61 -4.64 14.33
N SER A 139 -10.62 -3.92 13.81
CA SER A 139 -10.15 -4.14 12.43
C SER A 139 -9.57 -5.55 12.28
N ARG A 140 -10.09 -6.27 11.28
CA ARG A 140 -9.82 -7.68 11.00
C ARG A 140 -9.62 -7.87 9.50
N PRO A 141 -9.14 -9.03 9.04
CA PRO A 141 -9.07 -9.30 7.61
C PRO A 141 -10.43 -9.13 6.94
N PHE A 142 -10.50 -8.32 5.88
CA PHE A 142 -11.73 -7.97 5.15
C PHE A 142 -12.79 -7.19 5.94
N ASP A 143 -12.48 -6.73 7.15
CA ASP A 143 -13.34 -5.87 7.96
C ASP A 143 -12.50 -4.72 8.52
N MET A 144 -12.70 -3.52 7.99
CA MET A 144 -11.93 -2.35 8.43
C MET A 144 -12.30 -1.93 9.86
N GLY A 145 -13.32 -2.52 10.49
CA GLY A 145 -13.82 -2.05 11.78
C GLY A 145 -14.70 -0.81 11.60
N LYS A 146 -15.51 -0.52 12.62
CA LYS A 146 -16.31 0.70 12.69
C LYS A 146 -15.79 1.55 13.86
N TYR A 147 -15.55 2.82 13.58
CA TYR A 147 -15.29 3.85 14.59
C TYR A 147 -16.52 4.16 15.43
#